data_AF-A0A2X1JFP1-F1
#
_entry.id   AF-A0A2X1JFP1-F1
#
_cell.length_a   1.000
_cell.length_b   1.000
_cell.length_c   1.000
_cell.angle_alpha   90.00
_cell.angle_beta   90.00
_cell.angle_gamma   90.00
#
_symmetry.space_group_name_H-M   'P 1'
#
loop_
_entity.id
_entity.type
_entity.pdbx_description
1 polymer ?
#
loop_
_entity_poly.entity_id
_entity_poly.type
_entity_poly.pdbx_seq_one_letter_code
_entity_poly.pdbx_strand_id
1 'polypeptide(L)'
;MAYVTSTNALWIRLEGGEGSVKAARELLGGEEVAGQFWQQLREQQLPFFSLPGTLWRISLPSDAPMMDLPGEQLIDWGGALRWLKSTAEDNQIHRIARNAGGHATRF
;
A
#
# COMPACT_ATOMS: atom_id res chain seq x y z
N MET A 1 1.76 -9.97 -0.45
CA MET A 1 1.23 -8.59 -0.33
C MET A 1 1.53 -7.86 -1.62
N ALA A 2 0.56 -7.16 -2.20
CA ALA A 2 0.64 -6.55 -3.52
C ALA A 2 0.65 -5.00 -3.40
N TYR A 3 1.53 -4.32 -4.13
CA TYR A 3 1.71 -2.86 -4.18
C TYR A 3 1.74 -2.37 -5.64
N VAL A 4 1.23 -1.17 -5.98
CA VAL A 4 1.32 -0.57 -7.34
C VAL A 4 2.10 0.78 -7.31
N THR A 5 3.23 0.91 -8.03
CA THR A 5 4.01 2.18 -8.22
C THR A 5 3.64 2.89 -9.52
N SER A 6 4.09 4.14 -9.67
CA SER A 6 4.15 4.92 -10.93
C SER A 6 4.82 4.23 -12.13
N THR A 7 5.48 3.09 -11.92
CA THR A 7 5.95 2.16 -12.94
C THR A 7 4.98 0.99 -13.18
N ASN A 8 3.67 1.17 -12.95
CA ASN A 8 2.62 0.16 -13.19
C ASN A 8 2.99 -1.28 -12.75
N ALA A 9 3.71 -1.42 -11.64
CA ALA A 9 4.34 -2.68 -11.22
C ALA A 9 3.71 -3.18 -9.92
N LEU A 10 3.42 -4.49 -9.87
CA LEU A 10 2.90 -5.18 -8.70
C LEU A 10 4.01 -5.87 -7.91
N TRP A 11 4.34 -5.40 -6.71
CA TRP A 11 5.38 -6.03 -5.88
C TRP A 11 4.77 -7.07 -4.96
N ILE A 12 5.27 -8.30 -4.99
CA ILE A 12 4.76 -9.41 -4.17
C ILE A 12 5.89 -9.99 -3.31
N ARG A 13 5.67 -10.02 -1.98
CA ARG A 13 6.49 -10.82 -1.05
C ARG A 13 5.81 -12.14 -0.76
N LEU A 14 6.52 -13.24 -0.98
CA LEU A 14 6.14 -14.60 -0.63
C LEU A 14 6.92 -15.03 0.61
N GLU A 15 6.26 -15.72 1.53
CA GLU A 15 6.84 -16.23 2.77
C GLU A 15 6.26 -17.61 3.05
N GLY A 16 7.10 -18.58 3.44
CA GLY A 16 6.70 -19.95 3.70
C GLY A 16 7.86 -20.93 3.54
N GLY A 17 7.57 -22.23 3.55
CA GLY A 17 8.56 -23.27 3.25
C GLY A 17 9.09 -23.14 1.82
N GLU A 18 10.35 -23.53 1.61
CA GLU A 18 11.05 -23.37 0.33
C GLU A 18 10.27 -23.92 -0.87
N GLY A 19 9.73 -25.14 -0.74
CA GLY A 19 8.90 -25.75 -1.78
C GLY A 19 7.63 -24.96 -2.10
N SER A 20 6.95 -24.43 -1.09
CA SER A 20 5.74 -23.62 -1.26
C SER A 20 6.03 -22.26 -1.90
N VAL A 21 7.13 -21.61 -1.49
CA VAL A 21 7.57 -20.34 -2.08
C VAL A 21 7.96 -20.54 -3.53
N LYS A 22 8.71 -21.61 -3.85
CA LYS A 22 9.09 -21.95 -5.21
C LYS A 22 7.87 -22.19 -6.10
N ALA A 23 6.92 -23.01 -5.65
CA ALA A 23 5.70 -23.31 -6.39
C ALA A 23 4.84 -22.04 -6.63
N ALA A 24 4.70 -21.18 -5.61
CA ALA A 24 3.97 -19.92 -5.76
C ALA A 24 4.66 -18.96 -6.73
N ARG A 25 6.00 -18.89 -6.72
CA ARG A 25 6.76 -18.08 -7.68
C ARG A 25 6.59 -18.58 -9.11
N GLU A 26 6.66 -19.89 -9.33
CA GLU A 26 6.47 -20.50 -10.65
C GLU A 26 5.05 -20.27 -11.17
N LEU A 27 4.04 -20.30 -10.30
CA LEU A 27 2.64 -20.04 -10.66
C LEU A 27 2.37 -18.57 -11.00
N LEU A 28 2.87 -17.63 -10.17
CA LEU A 28 2.60 -16.20 -10.32
C LEU A 28 3.46 -15.53 -11.39
N GLY A 29 4.64 -16.09 -11.68
CA GLY A 29 5.64 -15.46 -12.55
C GLY A 29 6.25 -14.20 -11.94
N GLY A 30 6.69 -13.29 -12.81
CA GLY A 30 7.34 -12.03 -12.41
C GLY A 30 8.87 -12.12 -12.29
N GLU A 31 9.47 -11.04 -11.81
CA GLU A 31 10.92 -10.92 -11.66
C GLU A 31 11.31 -10.94 -10.19
N GLU A 32 12.41 -11.63 -9.88
CA GLU A 32 12.99 -11.58 -8.54
C GLU A 32 13.71 -10.25 -8.34
N VAL A 33 13.43 -9.61 -7.22
CA VAL A 33 13.89 -8.26 -6.91
C VAL A 33 14.54 -8.21 -5.53
N ALA A 34 15.56 -7.37 -5.39
CA ALA A 34 16.27 -7.20 -4.13
C ALA A 34 15.31 -6.76 -3.01
N GLY A 35 15.51 -7.30 -1.80
CA GLY A 35 14.65 -7.04 -0.64
C GLY A 35 14.65 -5.59 -0.12
N GLN A 36 15.50 -4.72 -0.66
CA GLN A 36 15.59 -3.29 -0.32
C GLN A 36 14.22 -2.59 -0.37
N PHE A 37 13.40 -2.90 -1.38
CA PHE A 37 12.09 -2.28 -1.54
C PHE A 37 11.23 -2.40 -0.27
N TRP A 38 11.20 -3.60 0.34
CA TRP A 38 10.40 -3.85 1.55
C TRP A 38 10.94 -3.11 2.76
N GLN A 39 12.25 -2.95 2.86
CA GLN A 39 12.87 -2.13 3.90
C GLN A 39 12.49 -0.66 3.72
N GLN A 40 12.61 -0.13 2.50
CA GLN A 40 12.26 1.26 2.19
C GLN A 40 10.77 1.54 2.40
N LEU A 41 9.89 0.59 2.07
CA LEU A 41 8.46 0.70 2.36
C LEU A 41 8.20 0.78 3.87
N ARG A 42 8.80 -0.14 4.65
CA ARG A 42 8.63 -0.21 6.11
C ARG A 42 9.12 1.06 6.81
N GLU A 43 10.24 1.62 6.34
CA GLU A 43 10.88 2.81 6.90
C GLU A 43 10.38 4.12 6.24
N GLN A 44 9.34 4.06 5.40
CA GLN A 44 8.74 5.22 4.73
C GLN A 44 9.74 6.04 3.86
N GLN A 45 10.66 5.36 3.19
CA GLN A 45 11.74 5.94 2.38
C GLN A 45 11.51 5.86 0.87
N LEU A 46 10.42 5.24 0.41
CA LEU A 46 10.06 5.24 -1.01
C LEU A 46 9.80 6.68 -1.49
N PRO A 47 10.05 7.00 -2.78
CA PRO A 47 9.81 8.35 -3.33
C PRO A 47 8.40 8.91 -3.08
N PHE A 48 7.40 8.03 -2.99
CA PHE A 48 6.03 8.39 -2.62
C PHE A 48 5.94 9.20 -1.33
N PHE A 49 6.69 8.84 -0.28
CA PHE A 49 6.60 9.49 1.02
C PHE A 49 7.13 10.93 0.99
N SER A 50 8.00 11.24 0.03
CA SER A 50 8.57 12.56 -0.21
C SER A 50 7.70 13.49 -1.08
N LEU A 51 6.55 13.02 -1.57
CA LEU A 51 5.60 13.86 -2.32
C LEU A 51 5.13 15.05 -1.45
N PRO A 52 4.58 16.13 -2.05
CA PRO A 52 3.95 17.19 -1.26
C PRO A 52 2.63 16.74 -0.60
N GLY A 53 2.16 17.50 0.39
CA GLY A 53 0.91 17.24 1.11
C GLY A 53 1.07 16.43 2.40
N THR A 54 -0.02 16.35 3.16
CA THR A 54 -0.08 15.59 4.41
C THR A 54 -0.02 14.10 4.12
N LEU A 55 0.80 13.36 4.87
CA LEU A 55 0.83 11.90 4.83
C LEU A 55 -0.25 11.33 5.75
N TRP A 56 -1.03 10.42 5.20
CA TRP A 56 -2.05 9.68 5.91
C TRP A 56 -1.79 8.19 5.82
N ARG A 57 -2.08 7.50 6.90
CA ARG A 57 -2.18 6.05 6.96
C ARG A 57 -3.64 5.67 7.19
N ILE A 58 -4.24 4.98 6.23
CA ILE A 58 -5.64 4.60 6.25
C ILE A 58 -5.74 3.07 6.32
N SER A 59 -6.22 2.56 7.44
CA SER A 59 -6.49 1.13 7.66
C SER A 59 -7.94 0.82 7.31
N LEU A 60 -8.18 -0.25 6.56
CA LEU A 60 -9.47 -0.65 6.02
C LEU A 60 -9.73 -2.16 6.23
N PRO A 61 -11.00 -2.60 6.19
CA PRO A 61 -11.34 -4.01 6.03
C PRO A 61 -10.64 -4.63 4.80
N SER A 62 -10.34 -5.93 4.85
CA SER A 62 -9.61 -6.63 3.77
C SER A 62 -10.40 -6.74 2.47
N ASP A 63 -11.72 -6.63 2.54
CA ASP A 63 -12.66 -6.64 1.42
C ASP A 63 -13.12 -5.22 1.01
N ALA A 64 -12.49 -4.17 1.56
CA ALA A 64 -12.80 -2.80 1.18
C ALA A 64 -12.58 -2.60 -0.33
N PRO A 65 -13.56 -2.00 -1.05
CA PRO A 65 -13.43 -1.77 -2.48
C PRO A 65 -12.30 -0.78 -2.77
N MET A 66 -11.89 -0.70 -4.04
CA MET A 66 -11.03 0.40 -4.47
C MET A 66 -11.80 1.71 -4.30
N MET A 67 -11.22 2.63 -3.53
CA MET A 67 -11.84 3.92 -3.22
C MET A 67 -11.11 5.03 -3.97
N ASP A 68 -11.88 6.02 -4.39
CA ASP A 68 -11.32 7.28 -4.88
C ASP A 68 -10.92 8.14 -3.68
N LEU A 69 -9.63 8.12 -3.34
CA LEU A 69 -9.05 8.94 -2.29
C LEU A 69 -8.52 10.25 -2.90
N PRO A 70 -8.75 11.42 -2.27
CA PRO A 70 -8.32 12.68 -2.83
C PRO A 70 -6.81 12.88 -2.67
N GLY A 71 -6.01 12.34 -3.60
CA GLY A 71 -4.56 12.47 -3.59
C GLY A 71 -3.84 11.24 -4.15
N GLU A 72 -2.53 11.24 -3.99
CA GLU A 72 -1.69 10.13 -4.45
C GLU A 72 -1.74 8.99 -3.43
N GLN A 73 -2.07 7.80 -3.91
CA GLN A 73 -2.24 6.62 -3.06
C GLN A 73 -1.15 5.58 -3.30
N LEU A 74 -0.80 4.88 -2.22
CA LEU A 74 0.12 3.76 -2.21
C LEU A 74 -0.53 2.63 -1.42
N ILE A 75 -0.81 1.53 -2.12
CA ILE A 75 -1.53 0.38 -1.57
C ILE A 75 -0.54 -0.57 -0.90
N ASP A 76 -0.84 -0.97 0.33
CA ASP A 76 -0.04 -1.91 1.11
C ASP A 76 -0.96 -2.94 1.80
N TRP A 77 -0.34 -3.97 2.39
CA TRP A 77 -0.97 -5.03 3.17
C TRP A 77 -2.17 -5.67 2.45
N GLY A 78 -2.00 -5.96 1.15
CA GLY A 78 -3.01 -6.64 0.34
C GLY A 78 -4.31 -5.85 0.16
N GLY A 79 -4.27 -4.52 0.26
CA GLY A 79 -5.46 -3.70 0.13
C GLY A 79 -6.11 -3.33 1.47
N ALA A 80 -5.60 -3.79 2.61
CA ALA A 80 -6.09 -3.34 3.92
C ALA A 80 -5.43 -2.04 4.41
N LEU A 81 -4.35 -1.59 3.77
CA LEU A 81 -3.65 -0.35 4.12
C LEU A 81 -3.51 0.56 2.90
N ARG A 82 -3.81 1.85 3.05
CA ARG A 82 -3.47 2.90 2.08
C ARG A 82 -2.59 3.92 2.76
N TRP A 83 -1.42 4.15 2.19
CA TRP A 83 -0.71 5.40 2.39
C TRP A 83 -1.26 6.42 1.41
N LEU A 84 -1.56 7.63 1.87
CA LEU A 84 -2.15 8.68 1.05
C LEU A 84 -1.38 9.99 1.26
N LYS A 85 -0.99 10.65 0.17
CA LYS A 85 -0.48 12.01 0.17
C LYS A 85 -1.57 12.94 -0.35
N SER A 86 -2.06 13.84 0.49
CA SER A 86 -3.25 14.64 0.21
C SER A 86 -3.14 16.08 0.72
N THR A 87 -3.78 17.00 0.00
CA THR A 87 -4.02 18.38 0.42
C THR A 87 -5.48 18.62 0.83
N ALA A 88 -6.32 17.58 0.84
CA ALA A 88 -7.71 17.69 1.28
C ALA A 88 -7.79 17.94 2.80
N GLU A 89 -8.93 18.49 3.22
CA GLU A 89 -9.22 18.75 4.63
C GLU A 89 -9.19 17.46 5.47
N ASP A 90 -8.58 17.52 6.66
CA ASP A 90 -8.45 16.37 7.58
C ASP A 90 -9.80 15.68 7.85
N ASN A 91 -10.86 16.48 8.05
CA ASN A 91 -12.22 15.98 8.28
C ASN A 91 -12.78 15.19 7.10
N GLN A 92 -12.40 15.55 5.86
CA GLN A 92 -12.80 14.80 4.66
C GLN A 92 -12.14 13.41 4.66
N ILE A 93 -10.83 13.33 4.95
CA ILE A 93 -10.11 12.05 4.98
C ILE A 93 -10.66 11.13 6.07
N HIS A 94 -10.86 11.65 7.28
CA HIS A 94 -11.44 10.88 8.37
C HIS A 94 -12.85 10.38 8.04
N ARG A 95 -13.68 11.19 7.39
CA ARG A 95 -15.03 10.80 6.97
C ARG A 95 -14.99 9.69 5.93
N ILE A 96 -14.13 9.79 4.92
CA ILE A 96 -13.98 8.75 3.88
C ILE A 96 -13.57 7.43 4.52
N ALA A 97 -12.53 7.44 5.37
CA ALA A 97 -12.06 6.23 6.03
C ALA A 97 -13.14 5.59 6.91
N ARG A 98 -13.86 6.39 7.71
CA ARG A 98 -14.94 5.90 8.58
C ARG A 98 -16.09 5.30 7.76
N ASN A 99 -16.49 5.94 6.68
CA ASN A 99 -17.56 5.44 5.81
C ASN A 99 -17.20 4.11 5.14
N ALA A 100 -15.91 3.85 4.94
CA ALA A 100 -15.38 2.58 4.45
C ALA A 100 -15.14 1.53 5.56
N GLY A 101 -15.62 1.78 6.79
CA GLY A 101 -15.42 0.86 7.93
C GLY A 101 -13.99 0.86 8.48
N GLY A 102 -13.18 1.87 8.15
CA GLY A 102 -11.78 1.98 8.52
C GLY A 102 -11.44 3.17 9.42
N HIS A 103 -10.15 3.41 9.55
CA HIS A 103 -9.58 4.51 10.34
C HIS A 103 -8.42 5.19 9.59
N ALA A 104 -8.30 6.51 9.74
CA ALA A 104 -7.22 7.30 9.18
C ALA A 104 -6.41 7.98 10.30
N THR A 105 -5.09 7.90 10.19
CA THR A 105 -4.14 8.54 11.09
C THR A 105 -3.22 9.45 10.27
N ARG A 106 -3.03 10.67 10.74
CA ARG A 106 -2.11 11.66 10.16
C ARG A 106 -0.68 11.39 10.65
N PHE A 107 0.30 11.43 9.76
CA PHE A 107 1.73 11.22 10.03
C PHE A 107 2.53 12.50 9.81
#